data_AF-A0A7Y2G2A0-F1
#
_entry.id   AF-A0A7Y2G2A0-F1
#
_cell.length_a   1.000
_cell.length_b   1.000
_cell.length_c   1.000
_cell.angle_alpha   90.00
_cell.angle_beta   90.00
_cell.angle_gamma   90.00
#
_symmetry.space_group_name_H-M   'P 1'
#
loop_
_entity.id
_entity.type
_entity.pdbx_description
1 polymer ?
#
loop_
_entity_poly.entity_id
_entity_poly.type
_entity_poly.pdbx_seq_one_letter_code
_entity_poly.pdbx_strand_id
1 'polypeptide(L)'
;MLFVDGDTKYIEAPRSQHIVTVPINDFQLGQYLVRVVVEDAAGNPLDAAEERFTVDWKGLAEHIEDIDDAISQLIYVAKPREIRHIRAGKSDGDRLARFREFWRKLDPSPGTRRNERMEEYYYRIAHANERYGT
;
A
#
# COMPACT_ATOMS: atom_id res chain seq x y z
N MET A 1 -7.90 13.48 5.23
CA MET A 1 -7.03 14.37 4.44
C MET A 1 -5.72 14.45 5.19
N LEU A 2 -4.71 13.71 4.73
CA LEU A 2 -3.37 13.71 5.33
C LEU A 2 -2.51 14.66 4.51
N PHE A 3 -2.03 15.72 5.15
CA PHE A 3 -1.01 16.61 4.61
C PHE A 3 0.33 16.11 5.13
N VAL A 4 1.23 15.76 4.22
CA VAL A 4 2.65 15.58 4.56
C VAL A 4 3.34 16.88 4.20
N ASP A 5 4.04 17.43 5.19
CA ASP A 5 4.59 18.77 5.25
C ASP A 5 5.53 19.07 4.07
N GLY A 6 5.36 20.25 3.48
CA GLY A 6 5.79 20.56 2.12
C GLY A 6 7.17 21.19 2.03
N ASP A 7 8.06 20.52 1.29
CA ASP A 7 9.38 21.02 0.93
C ASP A 7 9.24 22.31 0.08
N THR A 8 9.58 23.49 0.64
CA THR A 8 9.42 24.78 -0.04
C THR A 8 10.58 25.03 -1.02
N LYS A 9 10.28 25.38 -2.28
CA LYS A 9 11.27 25.73 -3.30
C LYS A 9 11.00 27.12 -3.87
N TYR A 10 12.06 27.89 -4.09
CA TYR A 10 11.96 29.22 -4.69
C TYR A 10 12.02 29.16 -6.22
N ILE A 11 11.22 30.02 -6.87
CA ILE A 11 11.17 30.17 -8.32
C ILE A 11 12.13 31.30 -8.72
N GLU A 12 13.30 30.94 -9.26
CA GLU A 12 14.35 31.91 -9.60
C GLU A 12 14.27 32.43 -11.06
N ALA A 13 13.40 31.84 -11.89
CA ALA A 13 13.27 32.18 -13.31
C ALA A 13 11.81 32.01 -13.78
N PRO A 14 11.41 32.63 -14.92
CA PRO A 14 10.05 32.49 -15.48
C PRO A 14 9.60 31.04 -15.74
N ARG A 15 10.55 30.11 -15.82
CA ARG A 15 10.32 28.67 -15.85
C ARG A 15 11.34 27.98 -14.96
N SER A 16 10.88 27.23 -13.98
CA SER A 16 11.70 26.37 -13.13
C SER A 16 11.15 24.94 -13.13
N GLN A 17 12.01 23.98 -12.81
CA GLN A 17 11.63 22.58 -12.64
C GLN A 17 12.20 22.08 -11.31
N HIS A 18 11.36 21.45 -10.51
CA HIS A 18 11.75 20.86 -9.23
C HIS A 18 11.31 19.40 -9.19
N ILE A 19 12.16 18.54 -8.63
CA ILE A 19 11.85 17.14 -8.35
C ILE A 19 11.61 17.05 -6.86
N VAL A 20 10.43 16.56 -6.47
CA VAL A 20 10.05 16.34 -5.07
C VAL A 20 9.90 14.84 -4.87
N THR A 21 10.65 14.30 -3.91
CA THR A 21 10.53 12.91 -3.50
C THR A 21 9.55 12.84 -2.34
N VAL A 22 8.43 12.13 -2.54
CA VAL A 22 7.46 11.89 -1.48
C VAL A 22 7.80 10.54 -0.82
N PRO A 23 8.10 10.49 0.49
CA PRO A 23 8.36 9.24 1.18
C PRO A 23 7.04 8.47 1.35
N ILE A 24 6.74 7.59 0.38
CA ILE A 24 5.47 6.84 0.33
C ILE A 24 5.36 5.74 1.39
N ASN A 25 6.43 5.45 2.15
CA ASN A 25 6.46 4.36 3.12
C ASN A 25 5.46 4.57 4.27
N ASP A 26 5.19 5.83 4.64
CA ASP A 26 4.24 6.18 5.71
C ASP A 26 2.81 6.37 5.18
N PHE A 27 2.61 6.23 3.87
CA PHE A 27 1.30 6.41 3.25
C PHE A 27 0.50 5.12 3.40
N GLN A 28 -0.75 5.27 3.80
CA GLN A 28 -1.70 4.16 3.73
C GLN A 28 -1.97 3.81 2.27
N LEU A 29 -2.45 2.60 2.00
CA LEU A 29 -2.90 2.26 0.66
C LEU A 29 -4.14 3.06 0.30
N GLY A 30 -4.23 3.50 -0.96
CA GLY A 30 -5.42 4.19 -1.43
C GLY A 30 -5.14 5.34 -2.37
N GLN A 31 -6.19 6.13 -2.63
CA GLN A 31 -6.11 7.30 -3.51
C GLN A 31 -5.69 8.53 -2.72
N TYR A 32 -4.70 9.21 -3.26
CA TYR A 32 -4.16 10.46 -2.74
C TYR A 32 -4.30 11.55 -3.78
N LEU A 33 -4.37 12.78 -3.29
CA LEU A 33 -4.31 13.99 -4.09
C LEU A 33 -2.98 14.66 -3.78
N VAL A 34 -2.16 14.88 -4.79
CA VAL A 34 -1.05 15.83 -4.68
C VAL A 34 -1.57 17.20 -5.12
N ARG A 35 -1.35 18.21 -4.30
CA ARG A 35 -1.68 19.61 -4.58
C ARG A 35 -0.41 20.43 -4.52
N VAL A 36 -0.09 21.11 -5.62
CA VAL A 36 1.03 22.05 -5.72
C VAL A 36 0.44 23.45 -5.71
N VAL A 37 0.95 24.31 -4.84
CA VAL A 37 0.50 25.70 -4.70
C VAL A 37 1.68 26.63 -4.96
N VAL A 38 1.46 27.67 -5.75
CA VAL A 38 2.39 28.78 -5.90
C VAL A 38 1.91 29.90 -5.00
N GLU A 39 2.78 30.44 -4.16
CA GLU A 39 2.46 31.53 -3.23
C GLU A 39 3.33 32.76 -3.53
N ASP A 40 2.81 33.95 -3.21
CA ASP A 40 3.60 35.19 -3.22
C ASP A 40 4.54 35.27 -2.00
N ALA A 41 5.37 36.31 -1.96
CA ALA A 41 6.30 36.52 -0.85
C ALA A 41 5.62 36.78 0.51
N ALA A 42 4.31 37.07 0.52
CA ALA A 42 3.50 37.24 1.72
C ALA A 42 2.75 35.95 2.11
N GLY A 43 2.91 34.85 1.36
CA GLY A 43 2.25 33.56 1.59
C GLY A 43 0.84 33.48 1.01
N ASN A 44 0.43 34.41 0.14
CA ASN A 44 -0.88 34.32 -0.51
C ASN A 44 -0.82 33.39 -1.72
N PRO A 45 -1.76 32.44 -1.88
CA PRO A 45 -1.79 31.54 -3.03
C PRO A 45 -2.10 32.31 -4.32
N LEU A 46 -1.20 32.20 -5.30
CA LEU A 46 -1.33 32.74 -6.65
C LEU A 46 -1.99 31.76 -7.62
N ASP A 47 -1.66 30.46 -7.51
CA ASP A 47 -2.24 29.40 -8.35
C ASP A 47 -2.06 28.02 -7.69
N ALA A 48 -2.84 27.03 -8.14
CA ALA A 48 -2.70 25.64 -7.69
C ALA A 48 -3.01 24.61 -8.79
N ALA A 49 -2.26 23.51 -8.76
CA ALA A 49 -2.50 22.34 -9.60
C ALA A 49 -2.68 21.09 -8.73
N GLU A 50 -3.58 20.20 -9.15
CA GLU A 50 -3.93 18.99 -8.41
C GLU A 50 -3.87 17.77 -9.32
N GLU A 51 -3.27 16.69 -8.83
CA GLU A 51 -3.20 15.41 -9.54
C GLU A 51 -3.50 14.25 -8.59
N ARG A 52 -4.22 13.23 -9.07
CA ARG A 52 -4.54 12.05 -8.27
C ARG A 52 -3.51 10.94 -8.50
N PHE A 53 -3.03 10.33 -7.43
CA PHE A 53 -2.21 9.14 -7.51
C PHE A 53 -2.72 8.06 -6.55
N THR A 54 -2.34 6.81 -6.80
CA THR A 54 -2.69 5.70 -5.91
C THR A 54 -1.40 5.18 -5.30
N VAL A 55 -1.37 5.10 -3.97
CA VAL A 55 -0.34 4.34 -3.28
C VAL A 55 -0.82 2.90 -3.28
N ASP A 56 -0.09 2.05 -4.01
CA ASP A 56 -0.32 0.61 -4.08
C ASP A 56 0.86 -0.15 -3.49
N TRP A 57 0.55 -1.21 -2.74
CA TRP A 57 1.54 -2.22 -2.37
C TRP A 57 1.63 -3.18 -3.54
N LYS A 58 2.36 -2.78 -4.58
CA LYS A 58 2.63 -3.68 -5.69
C LYS A 58 3.27 -4.95 -5.14
N GLY A 59 2.64 -6.08 -5.44
CA GLY A 59 3.28 -7.38 -5.30
C GLY A 59 3.33 -7.94 -3.89
N LEU A 60 2.47 -7.56 -2.94
CA LEU A 60 2.50 -8.21 -1.62
C LEU A 60 2.46 -9.75 -1.70
N ALA A 61 1.65 -10.34 -2.59
CA ALA A 61 1.63 -11.79 -2.81
C ALA A 61 2.92 -12.37 -3.45
N GLU A 62 3.78 -11.50 -3.99
CA GLU A 62 5.11 -11.78 -4.54
C GLU A 62 6.25 -11.38 -3.56
N HIS A 63 5.96 -10.50 -2.59
CA HIS A 63 6.85 -9.98 -1.55
C HIS A 63 6.60 -10.59 -0.16
N ILE A 64 5.69 -11.54 -0.03
CA ILE A 64 5.64 -12.41 1.15
C ILE A 64 6.98 -13.17 1.17
N GLU A 65 7.93 -12.65 1.94
CA GLU A 65 9.27 -13.23 2.11
C GLU A 65 9.19 -14.62 2.75
N ASP A 66 8.23 -14.80 3.67
CA ASP A 66 7.93 -16.07 4.34
C ASP A 66 6.44 -16.44 4.20
N ILE A 67 6.17 -17.44 3.36
CA ILE A 67 4.80 -17.93 3.11
C ILE A 67 4.19 -18.57 4.36
N ASP A 68 5.00 -19.18 5.23
CA ASP A 68 4.50 -19.86 6.43
C ASP A 68 4.07 -18.84 7.50
N ASP A 69 4.79 -17.72 7.63
CA ASP A 69 4.36 -16.58 8.45
C ASP A 69 3.05 -15.99 7.91
N ALA A 70 2.99 -15.69 6.62
CA ALA A 70 1.78 -15.15 6.00
C ALA A 70 0.57 -16.08 6.17
N ILE A 71 0.75 -17.40 6.08
CA ILE A 71 -0.32 -18.38 6.35
C ILE A 71 -0.72 -18.37 7.83
N SER A 72 0.24 -18.26 8.75
CA SER A 72 -0.05 -18.19 10.20
C SER A 72 -0.92 -16.99 10.55
N GLN A 73 -0.64 -15.87 9.88
CA GLN A 73 -1.32 -14.61 10.04
C GLN A 73 -2.77 -14.66 9.56
N LEU A 74 -3.18 -15.61 8.71
CA LEU A 74 -4.57 -15.75 8.23
C LEU A 74 -5.59 -16.06 9.34
N ILE A 75 -5.16 -16.32 10.57
CA ILE A 75 -6.04 -16.66 11.71
C ILE A 75 -7.17 -15.65 11.95
N TYR A 76 -6.99 -14.38 11.55
CA TYR A 76 -8.00 -13.34 11.75
C TYR A 76 -9.05 -13.26 10.63
N VAL A 77 -8.86 -13.93 9.49
CA VAL A 77 -9.76 -13.86 8.32
C VAL A 77 -10.19 -15.22 7.77
N ALA A 78 -9.40 -16.26 8.00
CA ALA A 78 -9.64 -17.60 7.49
C ALA A 78 -10.16 -18.55 8.58
N LYS A 79 -10.97 -19.54 8.20
CA LYS A 79 -11.39 -20.62 9.08
C LYS A 79 -10.23 -21.59 9.31
N PRO A 80 -10.17 -22.30 10.46
CA PRO A 80 -9.10 -23.27 10.74
C PRO A 80 -8.94 -24.35 9.65
N ARG A 81 -10.03 -24.76 9.01
CA ARG A 81 -9.99 -25.73 7.91
C ARG A 81 -9.31 -25.19 6.65
N GLU A 82 -9.42 -23.89 6.38
CA GLU A 82 -8.82 -23.22 5.22
C GLU A 82 -7.32 -23.06 5.44
N ILE A 83 -6.92 -22.65 6.64
CA ILE A 83 -5.51 -22.59 7.03
C ILE A 83 -4.87 -23.98 6.93
N ARG A 84 -5.52 -25.03 7.46
CA ARG A 84 -5.03 -26.41 7.32
C ARG A 84 -4.92 -26.85 5.86
N HIS A 85 -5.88 -26.47 5.02
CA HIS A 85 -5.83 -26.79 3.60
C HIS A 85 -4.61 -26.15 2.92
N ILE A 86 -4.33 -24.87 3.20
CA ILE A 86 -3.18 -24.17 2.64
C ILE A 86 -1.86 -24.81 3.14
N ARG A 87 -1.75 -25.07 4.45
CA ARG A 87 -0.58 -25.72 5.07
C ARG A 87 -0.32 -27.14 4.57
N ALA A 88 -1.35 -27.86 4.13
CA ALA A 88 -1.20 -29.19 3.57
C ALA A 88 -0.58 -29.22 2.15
N GLY A 89 -0.11 -28.08 1.63
CA GLY A 89 0.71 -28.03 0.41
C GLY A 89 2.07 -28.70 0.65
N LYS A 90 2.53 -29.52 -0.30
CA LYS A 90 3.74 -30.35 -0.12
C LYS A 90 5.03 -29.57 -0.35
N SER A 91 4.95 -28.47 -1.08
CA SER A 91 6.02 -27.53 -1.36
C SER A 91 5.57 -26.11 -1.08
N ASP A 92 6.52 -25.18 -0.97
CA ASP A 92 6.23 -23.76 -0.82
C ASP A 92 5.42 -23.24 -2.02
N GLY A 93 5.71 -23.74 -3.22
CA GLY A 93 4.92 -23.46 -4.43
C GLY A 93 3.46 -23.93 -4.31
N ASP A 94 3.22 -25.12 -3.76
CA ASP A 94 1.85 -25.61 -3.50
C ASP A 94 1.13 -24.77 -2.45
N ARG A 95 1.84 -24.41 -1.36
CA ARG A 95 1.29 -23.56 -0.29
C ARG A 95 0.93 -22.18 -0.84
N LEU A 96 1.82 -21.58 -1.64
CA LEU A 96 1.60 -20.31 -2.31
C LEU A 96 0.43 -20.37 -3.30
N ALA A 97 0.30 -21.46 -4.07
CA ALA A 97 -0.83 -21.63 -4.99
C ALA A 97 -2.17 -21.68 -4.24
N ARG A 98 -2.26 -22.45 -3.15
CA ARG A 98 -3.47 -22.53 -2.31
C ARG A 98 -3.76 -21.22 -1.59
N PHE A 99 -2.73 -20.53 -1.14
CA PHE A 99 -2.83 -19.21 -0.53
C PHE A 99 -3.38 -18.17 -1.51
N ARG A 100 -2.86 -18.13 -2.74
CA ARG A 100 -3.39 -17.29 -3.82
C ARG A 100 -4.83 -17.64 -4.17
N GLU A 101 -5.17 -18.94 -4.18
CA GLU A 101 -6.55 -19.37 -4.42
C GLU A 101 -7.51 -18.90 -3.31
N PHE A 102 -7.08 -18.96 -2.05
CA PHE A 102 -7.84 -18.43 -0.92
C PHE A 102 -8.15 -16.95 -1.11
N TRP A 103 -7.12 -16.13 -1.38
CA TRP A 103 -7.32 -14.69 -1.58
C TRP A 103 -8.14 -14.37 -2.82
N ARG A 104 -7.95 -15.10 -3.93
CA ARG A 104 -8.75 -14.95 -5.16
C ARG A 104 -10.25 -15.13 -4.90
N LYS A 105 -10.65 -16.03 -3.98
CA LYS A 105 -12.08 -16.21 -3.61
C LYS A 105 -12.65 -15.02 -2.82
N LEU A 106 -11.77 -14.23 -2.23
CA LEU A 106 -12.10 -13.09 -1.38
C LEU A 106 -11.87 -11.75 -2.08
N ASP A 107 -11.46 -11.80 -3.35
CA ASP A 107 -11.14 -10.65 -4.19
C ASP A 107 -12.41 -9.86 -4.52
N PRO A 108 -12.51 -8.59 -4.10
CA PRO A 108 -13.65 -7.74 -4.47
C PRO A 108 -13.58 -7.29 -5.94
N SER A 109 -12.42 -7.34 -6.60
CA SER A 109 -12.20 -6.83 -7.95
C SER A 109 -11.45 -7.83 -8.86
N PRO A 110 -11.99 -9.06 -9.08
CA PRO A 110 -11.28 -10.15 -9.76
C PRO A 110 -10.89 -9.89 -11.23
N GLY A 111 -11.37 -8.79 -11.83
CA GLY A 111 -10.95 -8.33 -13.17
C GLY A 111 -9.67 -7.48 -13.17
N THR A 112 -9.14 -7.15 -11.99
CA THR A 112 -7.87 -6.43 -11.84
C THR A 112 -6.75 -7.41 -11.51
N ARG A 113 -5.50 -6.93 -11.64
CA ARG A 113 -4.34 -7.72 -11.22
C ARG A 113 -4.16 -7.75 -9.69
N ARG A 114 -4.91 -6.92 -8.96
CA ARG A 114 -4.75 -6.67 -7.53
C ARG A 114 -5.86 -7.35 -6.76
N ASN A 115 -5.59 -7.63 -5.50
CA ASN A 115 -6.59 -8.10 -4.55
C ASN A 115 -6.60 -7.15 -3.37
N GLU A 116 -7.45 -6.12 -3.44
CA GLU A 116 -7.43 -5.02 -2.46
C GLU A 116 -7.68 -5.53 -1.03
N ARG A 117 -8.45 -6.61 -0.89
CA ARG A 117 -8.76 -7.18 0.41
C ARG A 117 -7.55 -7.85 1.06
N MET A 118 -6.75 -8.55 0.27
CA MET A 118 -5.48 -9.12 0.73
C MET A 118 -4.50 -8.02 1.12
N GLU A 119 -4.35 -7.01 0.27
CA GLU A 119 -3.42 -5.89 0.48
C GLU A 119 -3.73 -5.15 1.79
N GLU A 120 -4.99 -4.75 1.98
CA GLU A 120 -5.44 -4.07 3.20
C GLU A 120 -5.25 -4.93 4.46
N TYR A 121 -5.46 -6.25 4.34
CA TYR A 121 -5.32 -7.18 5.46
C TYR A 121 -3.89 -7.19 6.01
N TYR A 122 -2.91 -7.42 5.15
CA TYR A 122 -1.51 -7.49 5.56
C TYR A 122 -0.91 -6.12 5.85
N TYR A 123 -1.42 -5.04 5.24
CA TYR A 123 -1.08 -3.69 5.67
C TYR A 123 -1.42 -3.47 7.16
N ARG A 124 -2.62 -3.87 7.59
CA ARG A 124 -3.02 -3.75 9.00
C ARG A 124 -2.16 -4.59 9.93
N ILE A 125 -1.75 -5.78 9.48
CA ILE A 125 -0.83 -6.63 10.25
C ILE A 125 0.53 -5.97 10.38
N ALA A 126 1.11 -5.49 9.27
CA ALA A 126 2.41 -4.82 9.27
C ALA A 126 2.39 -3.59 10.18
N HIS A 127 1.39 -2.72 10.04
CA HIS A 127 1.22 -1.54 10.88
C HIS A 127 1.02 -1.90 12.37
N ALA A 128 0.29 -2.96 12.68
CA ALA A 128 0.14 -3.43 14.06
C ALA A 128 1.46 -3.97 14.62
N ASN A 129 2.22 -4.73 13.84
CA ASN A 129 3.53 -5.25 14.24
C ASN A 129 4.55 -4.13 14.42
N GLU A 130 4.56 -3.10 13.57
CA GLU A 130 5.42 -1.94 13.73
C GLU A 130 5.12 -1.17 15.03
N ARG A 131 3.83 -0.99 15.35
CA ARG A 131 3.41 -0.17 16.48
C ARG A 131 3.41 -0.91 17.82
N TYR A 132 3.25 -2.23 17.80
CA TYR A 132 3.02 -3.05 19.00
C TYR A 132 3.84 -4.35 19.06
N GLY A 133 4.58 -4.70 18.00
CA GLY A 133 5.50 -5.83 18.00
C GLY A 133 6.66 -5.54 18.95
N THR A 134 7.00 -6.51 19.79
CA THR A 134 8.06 -6.41 20.81
C THR A 134 9.25 -7.25 20.42
#